data_AF-A0A073CX69-F1
#
_entry.id   AF-A0A073CX69-F1
#
_cell.length_a   1.000
_cell.length_b   1.000
_cell.length_c   1.000
_cell.angle_alpha   90.00
_cell.angle_beta   90.00
_cell.angle_gamma   90.00
#
_symmetry.space_group_name_H-M   'P 1'
#
loop_
_entity.id
_entity.type
_entity.pdbx_description
1 polymer ?
#
loop_
_entity_poly.entity_id
_entity_poly.type
_entity_poly.pdbx_seq_one_letter_code
_entity_poly.pdbx_strand_id
1 'polypeptide(L)'
;MTKYCNIEGSADCHNKGIIKMFKYSESIITTIANVFSEKKSTYGDNINPKEAQDPIINASPEVREIIERVLQAERDKLYMKNPRNINDDILKIIKDVVK
;
A
#
# COMPACT_ATOMS: atom_id res chain seq x y z
N MET A 1 26.94 -8.36 -2.86
CA MET A 1 25.80 -9.30 -2.74
C MET A 1 25.63 -9.60 -1.26
N THR A 2 24.86 -8.75 -0.57
CA THR A 2 24.69 -8.82 0.89
C THR A 2 23.38 -8.08 1.21
N LYS A 3 22.26 -8.82 1.23
CA LYS A 3 21.51 -9.25 2.41
C LYS A 3 21.04 -8.08 3.29
N TYR A 4 19.80 -7.67 3.04
CA TYR A 4 19.01 -6.83 3.93
C TYR A 4 18.60 -7.65 5.17
N CYS A 5 18.99 -7.21 6.36
CA CYS A 5 18.39 -7.71 7.61
C CYS A 5 17.16 -6.84 7.94
N ASN A 6 16.01 -7.50 8.02
CA ASN A 6 14.75 -6.92 8.46
C ASN A 6 14.82 -6.53 9.94
N ILE A 7 14.20 -5.39 10.26
CA ILE A 7 14.12 -4.84 11.61
C ILE A 7 13.04 -5.62 12.36
N GLU A 8 13.36 -6.81 12.83
CA GLU A 8 12.62 -7.46 13.90
C GLU A 8 13.60 -7.98 14.95
N GLY A 9 13.50 -7.40 16.14
CA GLY A 9 13.79 -8.06 17.39
C GLY A 9 15.23 -8.54 17.66
N SER A 10 15.79 -7.95 18.71
CA SER A 10 16.82 -8.55 19.57
C SER A 10 18.28 -8.23 19.26
N ALA A 11 18.99 -7.98 20.36
CA ALA A 11 20.29 -7.37 20.48
C ALA A 11 21.42 -8.27 19.96
N ASP A 12 22.40 -7.67 19.29
CA ASP A 12 23.74 -7.41 19.83
C ASP A 12 24.71 -7.29 18.65
N CYS A 13 25.24 -6.08 18.41
CA CYS A 13 26.21 -5.81 17.35
C CYS A 13 27.28 -4.87 17.88
N HIS A 14 28.22 -5.42 18.63
CA HIS A 14 29.50 -4.77 18.88
C HIS A 14 30.30 -4.66 17.57
N ASN A 15 30.20 -3.53 16.89
CA ASN A 15 31.27 -3.06 16.01
C ASN A 15 31.35 -1.52 16.05
N LYS A 16 32.47 -1.01 16.55
CA LYS A 16 32.73 0.40 16.83
C LYS A 16 32.95 1.18 15.53
N GLY A 17 31.87 1.54 14.86
CA GLY A 17 31.83 2.67 13.93
C GLY A 17 30.76 3.61 14.43
N ILE A 18 31.11 4.85 14.80
CA ILE A 18 30.15 5.84 15.31
C ILE A 18 29.17 6.18 14.18
N ILE A 19 28.09 5.40 14.03
CA ILE A 19 26.85 5.91 13.45
C ILE A 19 26.29 6.82 14.53
N LYS A 20 26.65 8.09 14.43
CA LYS A 20 26.02 9.15 15.19
C LYS A 20 24.56 9.15 14.74
N MET A 21 23.70 8.47 15.49
CA MET A 21 22.26 8.57 15.35
C MET A 21 21.92 10.03 15.64
N PHE A 22 21.82 10.86 14.60
CA PHE A 22 21.36 12.23 14.74
C PHE A 22 19.90 12.15 15.17
N LYS A 23 19.68 12.24 16.48
CA LYS A 23 18.35 12.38 17.06
C LYS A 23 17.88 13.79 16.72
N TYR A 24 17.23 13.93 15.57
CA TYR A 24 16.52 15.16 15.23
C TYR A 24 15.36 15.31 16.22
N SER A 25 15.10 16.53 16.66
CA SER A 25 13.93 16.78 17.50
C SER A 25 12.67 16.51 16.67
N GLU A 26 11.66 15.91 17.31
CA GLU A 26 10.34 15.65 16.69
C GLU A 26 9.74 16.92 16.07
N SER A 27 10.03 18.09 16.67
CA SER A 27 9.62 19.40 16.14
C SER A 27 10.21 19.71 14.77
N ILE A 28 11.49 19.40 14.55
CA ILE A 28 12.18 19.63 13.27
C ILE A 28 11.67 18.64 12.23
N ILE A 29 11.49 17.37 12.59
CA ILE A 29 10.92 16.34 11.71
C ILE A 29 9.53 16.76 11.23
N THR A 30 8.68 17.20 12.14
CA THR A 30 7.30 17.66 11.84
C THR A 30 7.31 18.90 10.94
N THR A 31 8.21 19.85 11.21
CA THR A 31 8.34 21.07 10.40
C THR A 31 8.77 20.74 8.97
N ILE A 32 9.77 19.86 8.82
CA ILE A 32 10.23 19.39 7.52
C ILE A 32 9.10 18.66 6.80
N ALA A 33 8.41 17.73 7.46
CA ALA A 33 7.29 17.01 6.87
C ALA A 33 6.21 17.96 6.35
N ASN A 34 5.87 19.02 7.10
CA ASN A 34 4.89 20.01 6.67
C ASN A 34 5.35 20.88 5.49
N VAL A 35 6.64 21.16 5.38
CA VAL A 35 7.22 21.94 4.26
C VAL A 35 7.25 21.13 2.97
N PHE A 36 7.56 19.84 3.07
CA PHE A 36 7.68 18.94 1.91
C PHE A 36 6.37 18.22 1.55
N SER A 37 5.36 18.24 2.43
CA SER A 37 4.04 17.70 2.09
C SER A 37 3.34 18.63 1.11
N GLU A 38 2.92 18.08 -0.02
CA GLU A 38 1.99 18.76 -0.92
C GLU A 38 0.70 19.10 -0.16
N LYS A 39 0.04 20.20 -0.53
CA LYS A 39 -1.26 20.55 0.06
C LYS A 39 -2.20 19.36 -0.08
N LYS A 40 -2.94 19.05 0.99
CA LYS A 40 -3.95 17.99 0.98
C LYS A 40 -4.85 18.17 -0.25
N SER A 41 -4.95 17.13 -1.08
CA SER A 41 -5.82 17.14 -2.24
C SER A 41 -7.27 17.36 -1.80
N THR A 42 -7.98 18.27 -2.47
CA THR A 42 -9.42 18.48 -2.25
C THR A 42 -10.26 17.37 -2.90
N TYR A 43 -9.63 16.45 -3.61
CA TYR A 43 -10.30 15.34 -4.26
C TYR A 43 -10.81 14.34 -3.23
N GLY A 44 -12.14 14.22 -3.11
CA GLY A 44 -12.78 13.28 -2.18
C GLY A 44 -12.91 13.75 -0.73
N ASP A 45 -12.75 15.06 -0.44
CA ASP A 45 -12.83 15.60 0.93
C ASP A 45 -14.16 15.35 1.67
N ASN A 46 -15.23 15.02 0.94
CA ASN A 46 -16.55 14.67 1.49
C ASN A 46 -16.84 13.16 1.51
N ILE A 47 -15.90 12.33 1.05
CA ILE A 47 -16.07 10.88 1.03
C ILE A 47 -15.54 10.37 2.36
N ASN A 48 -16.44 9.83 3.19
CA ASN A 48 -16.04 9.09 4.37
C ASN A 48 -15.17 7.90 3.92
N PRO A 49 -13.89 7.80 4.33
CA PRO A 49 -13.00 6.72 3.89
C PRO A 49 -13.57 5.33 4.14
N LYS A 50 -14.47 5.20 5.12
CA LYS A 50 -15.18 3.97 5.45
C LYS A 50 -16.23 3.59 4.41
N GLU A 51 -17.00 4.56 3.91
CA GLU A 51 -18.03 4.35 2.88
C GLU A 51 -17.42 3.93 1.54
N ALA A 52 -16.23 4.45 1.22
CA ALA A 52 -15.49 4.02 0.03
C ALA A 52 -15.05 2.54 0.09
N GLN A 53 -14.87 1.98 1.31
CA GLN A 53 -14.43 0.60 1.53
C GLN A 53 -15.57 -0.36 1.87
N ASP A 54 -16.80 0.12 2.01
CA ASP A 54 -17.95 -0.73 2.38
C ASP A 54 -18.13 -1.98 1.49
N PRO A 55 -17.84 -1.97 0.17
CA PRO A 55 -17.91 -3.17 -0.65
C PRO A 55 -16.85 -4.25 -0.30
N ILE A 56 -15.80 -3.92 0.44
CA ILE A 56 -14.76 -4.87 0.86
C ILE A 56 -15.13 -5.52 2.19
N ILE A 57 -15.78 -4.75 3.08
CA ILE A 57 -16.06 -5.17 4.45
C ILE A 57 -17.42 -5.88 4.54
N ASN A 58 -18.44 -5.40 3.82
CA ASN A 58 -19.83 -5.84 3.97
C ASN A 58 -20.34 -6.69 2.79
N ALA A 59 -19.53 -6.93 1.75
CA ALA A 59 -19.94 -7.77 0.62
C ALA A 59 -20.05 -9.25 0.98
N SER A 60 -20.83 -9.99 0.18
CA SER A 60 -20.87 -11.45 0.28
C SER A 60 -19.48 -12.05 0.03
N PRO A 61 -19.16 -13.24 0.57
CA PRO A 61 -17.84 -13.85 0.42
C PRO A 61 -17.40 -14.00 -1.04
N GLU A 62 -18.35 -14.34 -1.91
CA GLU A 62 -18.17 -14.47 -3.35
C GLU A 62 -17.77 -13.12 -4.00
N VAL A 63 -18.53 -12.07 -3.72
CA VAL A 63 -18.27 -10.73 -4.27
C VAL A 63 -16.95 -10.18 -3.72
N ARG A 64 -16.64 -10.44 -2.44
CA ARG A 64 -15.36 -10.05 -1.84
C ARG A 64 -14.18 -10.72 -2.54
N GLU A 65 -14.28 -12.02 -2.83
CA GLU A 65 -13.24 -12.76 -3.57
C GLU A 65 -13.02 -12.15 -4.98
N ILE A 66 -14.11 -11.81 -5.68
CA ILE A 66 -14.03 -11.13 -6.99
C ILE A 66 -13.28 -9.80 -6.84
N ILE A 67 -13.65 -8.97 -5.88
CA ILE A 67 -13.03 -7.66 -5.64
C ILE A 67 -11.52 -7.82 -5.36
N GLU A 68 -11.14 -8.71 -4.47
CA GLU A 68 -9.73 -8.93 -4.11
C GLU A 68 -8.89 -9.38 -5.31
N ARG A 69 -9.41 -10.31 -6.12
CA ARG A 69 -8.72 -10.82 -7.31
C ARG A 69 -8.63 -9.76 -8.42
N VAL A 70 -9.67 -8.95 -8.62
CA VAL A 70 -9.64 -7.84 -9.60
C VAL A 70 -8.66 -6.75 -9.16
N LEU A 71 -8.65 -6.39 -7.87
CA LEU A 71 -7.69 -5.42 -7.34
C LEU A 71 -6.26 -5.91 -7.49
N GLN A 72 -6.01 -7.21 -7.34
CA GLN A 72 -4.69 -7.78 -7.61
C GLN A 72 -4.30 -7.63 -9.09
N ALA A 73 -5.20 -7.97 -10.02
CA ALA A 73 -4.92 -7.82 -11.46
C ALA A 73 -4.65 -6.37 -11.87
N GLU A 74 -5.37 -5.40 -11.30
CA GLU A 74 -5.13 -3.97 -11.57
C GLU A 74 -3.81 -3.49 -10.97
N ARG A 75 -3.47 -3.93 -9.75
CA ARG A 75 -2.15 -3.66 -9.15
C ARG A 75 -1.03 -4.19 -10.04
N ASP A 76 -1.12 -5.45 -10.45
CA ASP A 76 -0.10 -6.09 -11.29
C ASP A 76 0.09 -5.34 -12.62
N LYS A 77 -1.01 -4.83 -13.20
CA LYS A 77 -0.99 -3.98 -14.40
C LYS A 77 -0.30 -2.64 -14.18
N LEU A 78 -0.52 -1.97 -13.04
CA LEU A 78 0.10 -0.66 -12.75
C LEU A 78 1.64 -0.72 -12.70
N TYR A 79 2.21 -1.87 -12.34
CA TYR A 79 3.66 -2.08 -12.32
C TYR A 79 4.26 -2.42 -13.69
N MET A 80 3.45 -2.59 -14.74
CA MET A 80 3.93 -2.89 -16.08
C MET A 80 4.36 -1.60 -16.80
N LYS A 81 5.53 -1.65 -17.46
CA LYS A 81 6.01 -0.55 -18.32
C LYS A 81 5.00 -0.18 -19.41
N ASN A 82 4.30 -1.19 -19.96
CA ASN A 82 3.22 -1.04 -20.92
C ASN A 82 1.99 -1.80 -20.39
N PRO A 83 0.97 -1.11 -19.87
CA PRO A 83 -0.23 -1.75 -19.33
C PRO A 83 -0.98 -2.57 -20.39
N ARG A 84 -1.28 -3.83 -20.09
CA ARG A 84 -2.11 -4.70 -20.93
C ARG A 84 -3.61 -4.54 -20.61
N ASN A 85 -4.48 -4.92 -21.55
CA ASN A 85 -5.92 -5.03 -21.26
C ASN A 85 -6.16 -6.19 -20.28
N ILE A 86 -7.03 -5.99 -19.28
CA ILE A 86 -7.37 -6.99 -18.25
C ILE A 86 -8.84 -7.42 -18.28
N ASN A 87 -9.65 -6.96 -19.24
CA ASN A 87 -11.08 -7.29 -19.29
C ASN A 87 -11.33 -8.81 -19.33
N ASP A 88 -10.51 -9.55 -20.07
CA ASP A 88 -10.62 -11.01 -20.14
C ASP A 88 -10.23 -11.69 -18.83
N ASP A 89 -9.26 -11.12 -18.11
CA ASP A 89 -8.86 -11.60 -16.78
C ASP A 89 -9.98 -11.36 -15.76
N ILE A 90 -10.64 -10.20 -15.80
CA ILE A 90 -11.79 -9.88 -14.96
C ILE A 90 -12.94 -10.86 -15.25
N LEU A 91 -13.26 -11.09 -16.52
CA LEU A 91 -14.32 -12.01 -16.90
C LEU A 91 -14.01 -13.44 -16.43
N LYS A 92 -12.76 -13.87 -16.51
CA LYS A 92 -12.31 -15.17 -16.00
C LYS A 92 -12.46 -15.25 -14.48
N ILE A 93 -12.04 -14.22 -13.74
CA ILE A 93 -12.19 -14.15 -12.28
C ILE A 93 -13.65 -14.33 -11.88
N ILE A 94 -14.57 -13.60 -12.53
CA ILE A 94 -16.00 -13.69 -12.22
C ILE A 94 -16.51 -15.10 -12.47
N LYS A 95 -16.18 -15.70 -13.62
CA LYS A 95 -16.62 -17.08 -13.97
C LYS A 95 -16.03 -18.16 -13.07
N ASP A 96 -14.82 -17.96 -12.54
CA ASP A 96 -14.21 -18.93 -11.63
C ASP A 96 -14.92 -18.94 -10.26
N VAL A 97 -15.42 -17.78 -9.83
CA VAL A 97 -16.02 -17.57 -8.53
C VAL A 97 -17.52 -17.90 -8.55
N VAL A 98 -18.23 -17.41 -9.57
CA VAL A 98 -19.66 -17.67 -9.81
C VAL A 98 -19.78 -18.97 -10.60
N LYS A 99 -19.86 -20.11 -9.91
CA LYS A 99 -20.00 -21.44 -10.53
C LYS A 99 -21.41 -21.71 -11.05
#